data_AF-A0A3S5B6A4-F1
#
_entry.id   AF-A0A3S5B6A4-F1
#
_cell.length_a   1.000
_cell.length_b   1.000
_cell.length_c   1.000
_cell.angle_alpha   90.00
_cell.angle_beta   90.00
_cell.angle_gamma   90.00
#
_symmetry.space_group_name_H-M   'P 1'
#
loop_
_entity.id
_entity.type
_entity.pdbx_description
1 polymer ?
#
loop_
_entity_poly.entity_id
_entity_poly.type
_entity_poly.pdbx_seq_one_letter_code
_entity_poly.pdbx_strand_id
1 'polypeptide(L)' 'MKKFALIALTAVSFLAGCNTIAGAGKDVSAAGNAVTNTAQDVKSAM' A
#
# COMPACT_ATOMS: atom_id res chain seq x y z
N MET A 1 34.93 -0.94 -0.68
CA MET A 1 34.03 -0.02 -1.43
C MET A 1 32.75 -0.69 -1.93
N LYS A 2 32.80 -1.84 -2.63
CA LYS A 2 31.59 -2.54 -3.14
C LYS A 2 30.53 -2.88 -2.06
N LYS A 3 30.97 -3.24 -0.84
CA LYS A 3 30.08 -3.57 0.29
C LYS A 3 29.23 -2.36 0.74
N PHE A 4 29.81 -1.17 0.75
CA PHE A 4 29.10 0.06 1.12
C PHE A 4 28.10 0.49 0.04
N ALA A 5 28.42 0.27 -1.24
CA ALA A 5 27.49 0.53 -2.33
C ALA A 5 26.23 -0.35 -2.25
N LEU A 6 26.38 -1.62 -1.87
CA LEU A 6 25.24 -2.53 -1.67
C LEU A 6 24.35 -2.09 -0.49
N ILE A 7 24.96 -1.71 0.64
CA ILE A 7 24.22 -1.23 1.81
C ILE A 7 23.45 0.06 1.48
N ALA A 8 24.07 0.98 0.74
CA ALA A 8 23.42 2.21 0.29
C ALA A 8 22.22 1.91 -0.62
N LEU A 9 22.36 0.98 -1.58
CA LEU A 9 21.29 0.60 -2.49
C LEU A 9 20.08 0.00 -1.75
N THR A 10 20.33 -0.86 -0.75
CA THR A 10 19.27 -1.45 0.08
C THR A 10 18.58 -0.41 0.96
N ALA A 11 19.31 0.56 1.50
CA ALA A 11 18.74 1.62 2.33
C ALA A 11 17.80 2.53 1.51
N VAL A 12 18.19 2.88 0.28
CA VAL A 12 17.38 3.71 -0.62
C VAL A 12 16.10 2.97 -1.05
N SER A 13 16.20 1.67 -1.37
CA SER A 13 15.03 0.87 -1.75
C SER A 13 14.09 0.59 -0.57
N PHE A 14 14.61 0.44 0.65
CA PHE A 14 13.78 0.35 1.85
C PHE A 14 13.02 1.65 2.11
N LEU A 15 13.69 2.80 2.00
CA LEU A 15 13.06 4.12 2.21
C LEU A 15 12.03 4.45 1.12
N ALA A 16 12.32 4.11 -0.13
CA ALA A 16 11.37 4.21 -1.24
C ALA A 16 10.19 3.23 -1.06
N GLY A 17 10.46 2.05 -0.53
CA GLY A 17 9.47 1.05 -0.17
C GLY A 17 8.49 1.57 0.89
N CYS A 18 8.96 2.21 1.95
CA CYS A 18 8.09 2.78 2.98
C CYS A 18 7.04 3.75 2.42
N ASN A 19 7.44 4.64 1.50
CA ASN A 19 6.51 5.58 0.87
C ASN A 19 5.60 4.93 -0.19
N THR A 20 6.09 3.93 -0.91
CA THR A 20 5.30 3.20 -1.93
C THR A 20 4.24 2.29 -1.29
N ILE A 21 4.59 1.60 -0.21
CA ILE A 21 3.68 0.71 0.53
C ILE A 21 2.53 1.50 1.15
N ALA A 22 2.80 2.72 1.65
CA ALA A 22 1.75 3.59 2.17
C ALA A 22 0.74 4.03 1.08
N GLY A 23 1.24 4.39 -0.11
CA GLY A 23 0.40 4.72 -1.26
C GLY A 23 -0.44 3.53 -1.71
N ALA A 24 0.19 2.37 -1.92
CA ALA A 24 -0.51 1.13 -2.27
C ALA A 24 -1.56 0.73 -1.21
N GLY A 25 -1.25 0.89 0.07
CA GLY A 25 -2.19 0.63 1.17
C GLY A 25 -3.40 1.55 1.16
N LYS A 26 -3.22 2.83 0.78
CA LYS A 26 -4.33 3.79 0.61
C LYS A 26 -5.24 3.40 -0.55
N ASP A 27 -4.68 2.96 -1.67
CA ASP A 27 -5.46 2.52 -2.83
C ASP A 27 -6.24 1.23 -2.53
N VAL A 28 -5.60 0.26 -1.87
CA VAL A 28 -6.27 -0.98 -1.41
C VAL A 28 -7.40 -0.67 -0.43
N SER A 29 -7.19 0.26 0.49
CA SER A 29 -8.19 0.66 1.48
C SER A 29 -9.39 1.37 0.82
N ALA A 30 -9.15 2.22 -0.17
CA ALA A 30 -10.21 2.88 -0.94
C ALA A 30 -11.06 1.87 -1.71
N ALA A 31 -10.42 0.91 -2.39
CA ALA A 31 -11.11 -0.18 -3.08
C ALA A 31 -11.93 -1.04 -2.09
N GLY A 32 -11.34 -1.41 -0.95
CA GLY A 32 -12.03 -2.15 0.10
C GLY A 32 -13.27 -1.43 0.61
N ASN A 33 -13.16 -0.13 0.92
CA ASN A 33 -14.29 0.68 1.36
C ASN A 33 -15.42 0.73 0.31
N ALA A 34 -15.10 0.85 -0.98
CA ALA A 34 -16.10 0.83 -2.04
C ALA A 34 -16.89 -0.49 -2.09
N VAL A 35 -16.19 -1.62 -1.96
CA VAL A 35 -16.81 -2.95 -1.90
C VAL A 35 -17.66 -3.11 -0.64
N THR A 36 -17.14 -2.73 0.53
CA THR A 36 -17.87 -2.80 1.80
C THR A 36 -19.13 -1.95 1.79
N ASN A 37 -19.07 -0.72 1.25
CA ASN A 37 -20.24 0.13 1.14
C ASN A 37 -21.30 -0.47 0.22
N THR A 38 -20.89 -0.95 -0.97
CA THR A 38 -21.81 -1.61 -1.91
C THR A 38 -22.48 -2.82 -1.27
N ALA A 39 -21.73 -3.64 -0.53
CA ALA A 39 -22.28 -4.80 0.18
C ALA A 39 -23.29 -4.39 1.27
N GLN A 40 -23.02 -3.30 2.00
CA GLN A 40 -23.94 -2.76 2.99
C GLN A 40 -25.22 -2.19 2.36
N ASP A 41 -25.11 -1.52 1.21
CA ASP A 41 -26.25 -0.98 0.47
C ASP A 41 -27.19 -2.11 0.01
N VAL A 42 -26.62 -3.17 -0.58
CA VAL A 42 -27.40 -4.36 -1.00
C VAL A 42 -28.04 -5.04 0.20
N LYS A 43 -27.29 -5.22 1.31
CA LYS A 43 -27.83 -5.80 2.54
C LYS A 43 -29.00 -4.99 3.10
N SER A 44 -28.95 -3.66 2.98
CA SER A 44 -29.99 -2.77 3.52
C SER A 44 -31.21 -2.65 2.60
N ALA A 45 -31.06 -2.99 1.33
CA ALA A 45 -32.14 -3.01 0.33
C ALA A 45 -32.89 -4.35 0.27
N MET A 46 -32.46 -5.35 1.03
CA MET A 46 -33.06 -6.68 1.16
C MET A 46 -33.95 -6.75 2.41
#